data_AF-A0A0Q9LAP7-F1
#
_entry.id   AF-A0A0Q9LAP7-F1
#
_cell.length_a   1.000
_cell.length_b   1.000
_cell.length_c   1.000
_cell.angle_alpha   90.00
_cell.angle_beta   90.00
_cell.angle_gamma   90.00
#
_symmetry.space_group_name_H-M   'P 1'
#
loop_
_entity.id
_entity.type
_entity.pdbx_description
1 polymer ?
#
loop_
_entity_poly.entity_id
_entity_poly.type
_entity_poly.pdbx_seq_one_letter_code
_entity_poly.pdbx_strand_id
1 'polypeptide(L)'
;MKLAEALMNRADCQKRVEQLKARLTRSAKVQEGEQPPENPTDLFQELNDTLNEFESLVTAINRTNSQVSLSTGVTLAEALAQRDTLSIRRSIIQDVINAAAIRQDRFSKSEVKFYSTVSIVVLQKQVDLYSKAFRELDTTIQEANWKTELL
;
A
#
# COMPACT_ATOMS: atom_id res chain seq x y z
N MET A 1 -5.54 13.33 17.99
CA MET A 1 -6.05 12.99 16.64
C MET A 1 -6.07 11.49 16.55
N LYS A 2 -7.09 10.90 15.95
CA LYS A 2 -7.15 9.45 15.80
C LYS A 2 -6.04 8.97 14.87
N LEU A 3 -5.57 7.75 15.08
CA LEU A 3 -4.59 7.12 14.19
C LEU A 3 -5.12 7.04 12.74
N ALA A 4 -6.42 6.77 12.56
CA ALA A 4 -7.07 6.81 11.25
C ALA A 4 -6.95 8.17 10.55
N GLU A 5 -7.16 9.27 11.29
CA GLU A 5 -7.03 10.63 10.76
C GLU A 5 -5.58 10.93 10.38
N ALA A 6 -4.62 10.52 11.22
CA ALA A 6 -3.20 10.68 10.93
C ALA A 6 -2.78 9.92 9.66
N LEU A 7 -3.31 8.71 9.45
CA LEU A 7 -3.06 7.91 8.25
C LEU A 7 -3.63 8.59 6.98
N MET A 8 -4.81 9.21 7.08
CA MET A 8 -5.40 10.01 5.99
C MET A 8 -4.55 11.25 5.69
N ASN A 9 -4.18 12.02 6.72
CA ASN A 9 -3.35 13.21 6.57
C ASN A 9 -1.99 12.88 5.95
N ARG A 10 -1.37 11.75 6.35
CA ARG A 10 -0.11 11.27 5.74
C ARG A 10 -0.29 11.02 4.24
N ALA A 11 -1.38 10.36 3.85
CA ALA A 11 -1.66 10.07 2.43
C ALA A 11 -1.91 11.37 1.63
N ASP A 12 -2.60 12.34 2.22
CA ASP A 12 -2.86 13.62 1.57
C ASP A 12 -1.60 14.50 1.47
N CYS A 13 -0.73 14.49 2.50
CA CYS A 13 0.60 15.10 2.44
C CYS A 13 1.41 14.51 1.27
N GLN A 14 1.42 13.18 1.12
CA GLN A 14 2.14 12.53 0.03
C GLN A 14 1.61 12.92 -1.36
N LYS A 15 0.28 13.02 -1.51
CA LYS A 15 -0.33 13.53 -2.77
C LYS A 15 0.08 14.98 -3.03
N ARG A 16 0.04 15.84 -2.01
CA ARG A 16 0.42 17.25 -2.12
C ARG A 16 1.89 17.41 -2.50
N VAL A 17 2.77 16.59 -1.96
CA VAL A 17 4.20 16.54 -2.34
C VAL A 17 4.37 16.24 -3.84
N GLU A 18 3.67 15.25 -4.38
CA GLU A 18 3.74 14.95 -5.82
C GLU A 18 3.16 16.08 -6.69
N GLN A 19 2.10 16.75 -6.23
CA GLN A 19 1.55 17.94 -6.91
C GLN A 19 2.55 19.11 -6.90
N LEU A 20 3.19 19.38 -5.77
CA LEU A 20 4.20 20.44 -5.63
C LEU A 20 5.42 20.15 -6.49
N LYS A 21 5.88 18.90 -6.53
CA LYS A 21 6.95 18.46 -7.43
C LYS A 21 6.61 18.72 -8.90
N ALA A 22 5.38 18.45 -9.34
CA ALA A 22 4.93 18.75 -10.69
C ALA A 22 4.92 20.26 -10.99
N ARG A 23 4.44 21.08 -10.04
CA ARG A 23 4.43 22.55 -10.14
C ARG A 23 5.86 23.12 -10.20
N LEU A 24 6.74 22.68 -9.30
CA LEU A 24 8.16 23.03 -9.28
C LEU A 24 8.85 22.69 -10.59
N THR A 25 8.63 21.49 -11.12
CA THR A 25 9.23 21.05 -12.39
C THR A 25 8.79 21.95 -13.55
N ARG A 26 7.54 22.40 -13.55
CA ARG A 26 7.02 23.32 -14.57
C ARG A 26 7.63 24.72 -14.44
N SER A 27 7.86 25.19 -13.23
CA SER A 27 8.45 26.50 -12.95
C SER A 27 10.00 26.51 -12.96
N ALA A 28 10.64 25.36 -13.18
CA ALA A 28 12.10 25.23 -13.09
C ALA A 28 12.87 25.96 -14.21
N LYS A 29 12.22 26.23 -15.35
CA LYS A 29 12.82 26.95 -16.48
C LYS A 29 11.76 27.76 -17.22
N VAL A 30 12.19 28.87 -17.80
CA VAL A 30 11.37 29.77 -18.62
C VAL A 30 12.15 30.21 -19.85
N GLN A 31 11.46 30.71 -20.86
CA GLN A 31 12.13 31.34 -22.00
C GLN A 31 12.67 32.72 -21.61
N GLU A 32 13.59 33.25 -22.41
CA GLU A 32 14.11 34.60 -22.20
C GLU A 32 12.97 35.62 -22.23
N GLY A 33 12.88 36.45 -21.19
CA GLY A 33 11.84 37.47 -21.05
C GLY A 33 10.51 36.97 -20.45
N GLU A 34 10.35 35.67 -20.19
CA GLU A 34 9.17 35.11 -19.51
C GLU A 34 9.36 35.04 -18.00
N GLN A 35 8.25 34.99 -17.26
CA GLN A 35 8.21 34.71 -15.83
C GLN A 35 7.69 33.29 -15.60
N PRO A 36 8.16 32.59 -14.56
CA PRO A 36 7.63 31.27 -14.25
C PRO A 36 6.15 31.39 -13.88
N PRO A 37 5.33 30.38 -14.19
CA PRO A 37 3.90 30.42 -13.89
C PRO A 37 3.63 30.55 -12.39
N GLU A 38 4.56 30.09 -11.56
CA GLU A 38 4.53 30.17 -10.11
C GLU A 38 5.94 30.40 -9.58
N ASN A 39 6.09 31.14 -8.48
CA ASN A 39 7.40 31.44 -7.88
C ASN A 39 8.04 30.16 -7.30
N PRO A 40 9.21 29.70 -7.82
CA PRO A 40 9.86 28.49 -7.34
C PRO A 40 10.24 28.55 -5.85
N THR A 41 10.61 29.72 -5.33
CA THR A 41 11.00 29.89 -3.92
C THR A 41 9.84 29.61 -2.99
N ASP A 42 8.66 30.15 -3.30
CA ASP A 42 7.44 29.94 -2.51
C ASP A 42 6.99 28.47 -2.57
N LEU A 43 7.11 27.84 -3.75
CA LEU A 43 6.81 26.42 -3.93
C LEU A 43 7.76 25.50 -3.14
N PHE A 44 9.06 25.84 -3.07
CA PHE A 44 10.01 25.09 -2.25
C PHE A 44 9.73 25.24 -0.76
N GLN A 45 9.31 26.44 -0.31
CA GLN A 45 8.90 26.64 1.07
C GLN A 45 7.67 25.80 1.40
N GLU A 46 6.62 25.83 0.55
CA GLU A 46 5.42 25.01 0.72
C GLU A 46 5.74 23.50 0.73
N LEU A 47 6.67 23.06 -0.12
CA LEU A 47 7.15 21.68 -0.16
C LEU A 47 7.84 21.29 1.14
N ASN A 48 8.77 22.12 1.65
CA ASN A 48 9.48 21.84 2.89
C ASN A 48 8.53 21.75 4.08
N ASP A 49 7.57 22.67 4.18
CA ASP A 49 6.57 22.66 5.25
C ASP A 49 5.70 21.38 5.18
N THR A 50 5.28 20.99 3.98
CA THR A 50 4.51 19.75 3.77
C THR A 50 5.35 18.49 4.11
N LEU A 51 6.64 18.48 3.78
CA LEU A 51 7.55 17.38 4.10
C LEU A 51 7.81 17.25 5.60
N ASN A 52 7.95 18.38 6.31
CA ASN A 52 8.08 18.39 7.77
C ASN A 52 6.83 17.84 8.46
N GLU A 53 5.64 18.20 7.98
CA GLU A 53 4.38 17.64 8.46
C GLU A 53 4.30 16.12 8.19
N PHE A 54 4.68 15.69 6.98
CA PHE A 54 4.73 14.27 6.62
C PHE A 54 5.66 13.47 7.54
N GLU A 55 6.87 13.97 7.81
CA GLU A 55 7.83 13.32 8.70
C GLU A 55 7.30 13.19 10.13
N SER A 56 6.70 14.26 10.65
CA SER A 56 6.07 14.26 11.98
C SER A 56 4.97 13.20 12.08
N LEU A 57 4.07 13.15 11.08
CA LEU A 57 3.00 12.16 11.03
C LEU A 57 3.54 10.73 10.94
N VAL A 58 4.53 10.47 10.07
CA VAL A 58 5.14 9.14 9.93
C VAL A 58 5.77 8.69 11.25
N THR A 59 6.47 9.58 11.94
CA THR A 59 7.13 9.28 13.22
C THR A 59 6.10 8.92 14.29
N ALA A 60 5.06 9.74 14.45
CA ALA A 60 3.99 9.51 15.42
C ALA A 60 3.19 8.23 15.13
N ILE A 61 2.89 7.97 13.85
CA ILE A 61 2.20 6.74 13.41
C ILE A 61 3.07 5.51 13.75
N ASN A 62 4.35 5.51 13.41
CA ASN A 62 5.23 4.38 13.67
C ASN A 62 5.39 4.10 15.16
N ARG A 63 5.51 5.16 15.97
CA ARG A 63 5.54 5.05 17.44
C ARG A 63 4.26 4.43 17.97
N THR A 64 3.11 4.94 17.54
CA THR A 64 1.78 4.45 17.94
C THR A 64 1.60 2.98 17.56
N ASN A 65 1.93 2.60 16.32
CA ASN A 65 1.78 1.23 15.83
C ASN A 65 2.62 0.23 16.63
N SER A 66 3.80 0.66 17.10
CA SER A 66 4.72 -0.20 17.84
C SER A 66 4.36 -0.35 19.32
N GLN A 67 3.54 0.55 19.88
CA GLN A 67 3.21 0.58 21.31
C GLN A 67 1.78 0.14 21.62
N VAL A 68 0.87 0.24 20.65
CA VAL A 68 -0.53 -0.12 20.85
C VAL A 68 -0.75 -1.60 20.53
N SER A 69 -1.25 -2.34 21.53
CA SER A 69 -1.62 -3.75 21.38
C SER A 69 -3.09 -3.91 20.99
N LEU A 70 -3.35 -4.85 20.08
CA LEU A 70 -4.69 -5.31 19.74
C LEU A 70 -5.23 -6.26 20.81
N SER A 71 -6.54 -6.53 20.77
CA SER A 71 -7.21 -7.51 21.63
C SER A 71 -6.67 -8.93 21.48
N THR A 72 -6.01 -9.23 20.36
CA THR A 72 -5.34 -10.50 20.08
C THR A 72 -3.99 -10.64 20.79
N GLY A 73 -3.50 -9.61 21.48
CA GLY A 73 -2.24 -9.61 22.23
C GLY A 73 -0.99 -9.24 21.43
N VAL A 74 -1.12 -9.01 20.11
CA VAL A 74 -0.03 -8.51 19.26
C VAL A 74 -0.13 -7.00 19.10
N THR A 75 0.99 -6.34 18.83
CA THR A 75 1.03 -4.92 18.49
C THR A 75 0.35 -4.65 17.13
N LEU A 76 -0.07 -3.40 16.91
CA LEU A 76 -0.61 -3.00 15.61
C LEU A 76 0.44 -3.18 14.50
N ALA A 77 1.71 -2.92 14.78
CA ALA A 77 2.82 -3.14 13.86
C ALA A 77 2.93 -4.62 13.45
N GLU A 78 2.85 -5.55 14.40
CA GLU A 78 2.85 -7.00 14.10
C GLU A 78 1.62 -7.42 13.31
N ALA A 79 0.44 -6.89 13.65
CA ALA A 79 -0.79 -7.15 12.92
C ALA A 79 -0.71 -6.68 11.45
N LEU A 80 -0.14 -5.50 11.21
CA LEU A 80 0.11 -4.99 9.86
C LEU A 80 1.05 -5.93 9.08
N ALA A 81 2.15 -6.37 9.70
CA ALA A 81 3.08 -7.31 9.08
C ALA A 81 2.42 -8.66 8.74
N GLN A 82 1.56 -9.17 9.63
CA GLN A 82 0.78 -10.39 9.37
C GLN A 82 -0.21 -10.21 8.21
N ARG A 83 -0.92 -9.08 8.17
CA ARG A 83 -1.85 -8.74 7.09
C ARG A 83 -1.12 -8.66 5.75
N ASP A 84 0.01 -7.97 5.70
CA ASP A 84 0.79 -7.80 4.47
C ASP A 84 1.35 -9.15 3.99
N THR A 85 1.79 -10.00 4.92
CA THR A 85 2.22 -11.39 4.62
C THR A 85 1.07 -12.23 4.04
N LEU A 86 -0.15 -12.12 4.57
CA LEU A 86 -1.32 -12.80 4.03
C LEU A 86 -1.63 -12.34 2.60
N SER A 87 -1.50 -11.03 2.32
CA SER A 87 -1.68 -10.47 0.98
C SER A 87 -0.66 -11.06 -0.01
N ILE A 88 0.62 -11.10 0.37
CA ILE A 88 1.70 -11.67 -0.45
C ILE A 88 1.45 -13.15 -0.74
N ARG A 89 1.13 -13.95 0.30
CA ARG A 89 0.83 -15.38 0.13
C ARG A 89 -0.33 -15.61 -0.84
N ARG A 90 -1.39 -14.81 -0.71
CA ARG A 90 -2.55 -14.87 -1.61
C ARG A 90 -2.14 -14.56 -3.04
N SER A 91 -1.37 -13.49 -3.26
CA SER A 91 -0.91 -13.09 -4.60
C SER A 91 -0.11 -14.21 -5.26
N ILE A 92 0.89 -14.76 -4.56
CA ILE A 92 1.76 -15.83 -5.10
C ILE A 92 0.94 -17.05 -5.51
N ILE A 93 0.02 -17.51 -4.65
CA ILE A 93 -0.78 -18.69 -4.97
C ILE A 93 -1.73 -18.40 -6.13
N GLN A 94 -2.30 -17.19 -6.20
CA GLN A 94 -3.15 -16.79 -7.32
C GLN A 94 -2.37 -16.80 -8.65
N ASP A 95 -1.13 -16.31 -8.65
CA ASP A 95 -0.27 -16.32 -9.83
C ASP A 95 0.06 -17.76 -10.28
N VAL A 96 0.33 -18.66 -9.34
CA VAL A 96 0.53 -20.09 -9.62
C VAL A 96 -0.74 -20.74 -10.19
N ILE A 97 -1.91 -20.45 -9.62
CA ILE A 97 -3.19 -20.94 -10.15
C ILE A 97 -3.40 -20.46 -11.59
N ASN A 98 -3.14 -19.18 -11.85
CA ASN A 98 -3.29 -18.60 -13.19
C ASN A 98 -2.37 -19.31 -14.19
N ALA A 99 -1.09 -19.50 -13.83
CA ALA A 99 -0.12 -20.22 -14.67
C ALA A 99 -0.53 -21.69 -14.92
N ALA A 100 -1.04 -22.37 -13.88
CA ALA A 100 -1.48 -23.76 -13.96
C ALA A 100 -2.81 -23.94 -14.73
N ALA A 101 -3.64 -22.91 -14.77
CA ALA A 101 -4.95 -22.92 -15.44
C ALA A 101 -4.87 -22.63 -16.95
N ILE A 102 -3.80 -21.96 -17.41
CA ILE A 102 -3.60 -21.66 -18.84
C ILE A 102 -3.51 -22.98 -19.61
N ARG A 103 -4.57 -23.29 -20.36
CA ARG A 103 -4.56 -24.35 -21.38
C ARG A 103 -4.02 -23.77 -22.67
N GLN A 104 -2.94 -24.33 -23.20
CA GLN A 104 -2.55 -24.05 -24.57
C GLN A 104 -3.53 -24.75 -25.52
N ASP A 105 -4.29 -23.97 -26.29
CA ASP A 105 -5.13 -24.50 -27.36
C ASP A 105 -4.25 -25.13 -28.43
N ARG A 106 -4.64 -26.33 -28.85
CA ARG A 106 -3.89 -27.13 -29.83
C ARG A 106 -4.57 -27.08 -31.18
N PHE A 107 -3.76 -26.92 -32.22
CA PHE A 107 -4.23 -26.99 -33.61
C PHE A 107 -3.79 -28.29 -34.30
N SER A 108 -2.84 -29.04 -33.73
CA SER A 108 -2.37 -30.32 -34.29
C SER A 108 -2.17 -31.44 -33.25
N LYS A 109 -2.40 -32.69 -33.67
CA LYS A 109 -2.18 -33.91 -32.86
C LYS A 109 -0.70 -34.18 -32.53
N SER A 110 0.25 -33.54 -33.22
CA SER A 110 1.69 -33.67 -32.98
C SER A 110 2.24 -32.79 -31.84
N GLU A 111 1.48 -31.79 -31.37
CA GLU A 111 1.92 -30.89 -30.29
C GLU A 111 2.00 -31.57 -28.90
N VAL A 112 2.96 -31.14 -28.08
CA VAL A 112 3.21 -31.68 -26.73
C VAL A 112 2.13 -31.20 -25.75
N LYS A 113 1.65 -32.09 -24.88
CA LYS A 113 0.66 -31.78 -23.85
C LYS A 113 1.35 -31.23 -22.60
N PHE A 114 0.88 -30.09 -22.10
CA PHE A 114 1.23 -29.59 -20.78
C PHE A 114 0.20 -30.06 -19.75
N TYR A 115 0.68 -30.49 -18.59
CA TYR A 115 -0.14 -30.90 -17.46
C TYR A 115 0.23 -30.04 -16.26
N SER A 116 -0.78 -29.62 -15.49
CA SER A 116 -0.52 -28.97 -14.21
C SER A 116 0.15 -29.96 -13.26
N THR A 117 1.27 -29.56 -12.66
CA THR A 117 1.96 -30.31 -11.61
C THR A 117 1.38 -30.04 -10.22
N VAL A 118 0.44 -29.10 -10.11
CA VAL A 118 -0.18 -28.66 -8.86
C VAL A 118 -1.69 -28.88 -8.88
N SER A 119 -2.27 -29.13 -7.70
CA SER A 119 -3.72 -29.23 -7.53
C SER A 119 -4.33 -27.84 -7.39
N ILE A 120 -4.95 -27.36 -8.48
CA ILE A 120 -5.63 -26.05 -8.51
C ILE A 120 -6.71 -25.97 -7.44
N VAL A 121 -7.48 -27.05 -7.21
CA VAL A 121 -8.56 -27.10 -6.21
C VAL A 121 -8.01 -26.89 -4.79
N VAL A 122 -6.86 -27.49 -4.46
CA VAL A 122 -6.23 -27.33 -3.13
C VAL A 122 -5.71 -25.91 -2.96
N LEU A 123 -5.06 -25.35 -3.99
CA LEU A 123 -4.54 -23.99 -3.95
C LEU A 123 -5.66 -22.94 -3.84
N GLN A 124 -6.78 -23.14 -4.54
CA GLN A 124 -7.97 -22.27 -4.40
C GLN A 124 -8.50 -22.25 -2.97
N LYS A 125 -8.60 -23.41 -2.32
CA LYS A 125 -9.01 -23.48 -0.90
C LYS A 125 -8.03 -22.73 0.02
N GLN A 126 -6.73 -22.75 -0.27
CA GLN A 126 -5.75 -21.97 0.49
C GLN A 126 -5.93 -20.47 0.28
N VAL A 127 -6.19 -20.03 -0.96
CA VAL A 127 -6.52 -18.63 -1.28
C VAL A 127 -7.76 -18.17 -0.52
N ASP A 128 -8.81 -18.98 -0.47
CA ASP A 128 -10.04 -18.66 0.27
C ASP A 128 -9.77 -18.48 1.77
N LEU A 129 -8.99 -19.39 2.35
CA LEU A 129 -8.61 -19.34 3.76
C LEU A 129 -7.77 -18.09 4.08
N TYR A 130 -6.75 -17.79 3.28
CA TYR A 130 -5.94 -16.58 3.46
C TYR A 130 -6.75 -15.30 3.22
N SER A 131 -7.69 -15.31 2.27
CA SER A 131 -8.57 -14.18 2.01
C SER A 131 -9.55 -13.92 3.15
N LYS A 132 -10.01 -14.96 3.85
CA LYS A 132 -10.82 -14.82 5.05
C LYS A 132 -10.00 -14.21 6.19
N ALA A 133 -8.85 -14.81 6.50
CA ALA A 133 -7.96 -14.32 7.56
C ALA A 133 -7.51 -12.87 7.32
N PHE A 134 -7.21 -12.50 6.07
CA PHE A 134 -6.87 -11.13 5.69
C PHE A 134 -8.00 -10.14 6.01
N ARG A 135 -9.24 -10.47 5.65
CA ARG A 135 -10.40 -9.58 5.87
C ARG A 135 -10.71 -9.40 7.35
N GLU A 136 -10.63 -10.48 8.12
CA GLU A 136 -10.84 -10.44 9.57
C GLU A 136 -9.80 -9.55 10.25
N LEU A 137 -8.52 -9.78 9.95
CA LEU A 137 -7.42 -9.01 10.51
C LEU A 137 -7.46 -7.54 10.07
N ASP A 138 -7.71 -7.26 8.79
CA ASP A 138 -7.82 -5.89 8.29
C ASP A 138 -8.97 -5.14 8.97
N THR A 139 -10.12 -5.79 9.17
CA THR A 139 -11.25 -5.19 9.91
C THR A 139 -10.86 -4.81 11.33
N THR A 140 -10.17 -5.71 12.05
CA THR A 140 -9.66 -5.43 13.41
C THR A 140 -8.65 -4.27 13.41
N ILE A 141 -7.76 -4.21 12.43
CA ILE A 141 -6.80 -3.11 12.28
C ILE A 141 -7.52 -1.77 12.03
N GLN A 142 -8.51 -1.75 11.14
CA GLN A 142 -9.28 -0.52 10.88
C GLN A 142 -10.06 -0.06 12.10
N GLU A 143 -10.68 -0.97 12.83
CA GLU A 143 -11.35 -0.65 14.09
C GLU A 143 -10.37 -0.04 15.11
N ALA A 144 -9.19 -0.62 15.24
CA ALA A 144 -8.15 -0.10 16.13
C ALA A 144 -7.66 1.29 15.69
N ASN A 145 -7.52 1.54 14.38
CA ASN A 145 -7.12 2.86 13.87
C ASN A 145 -8.10 3.97 14.29
N TRP A 146 -9.40 3.68 14.36
CA TRP A 146 -10.41 4.64 14.79
C TRP A 146 -10.54 4.80 16.30
N LYS A 147 -10.13 3.79 17.08
CA LYS A 147 -10.19 3.82 18.54
C LYS A 147 -8.95 4.44 19.17
N THR A 148 -7.80 4.28 18.55
CA THR A 148 -6.50 4.72 19.05
C THR A 148 -6.25 6.21 18.82
N GLU A 149 -5.84 6.91 19.88
CA GLU A 149 -5.25 8.25 19.75
C GLU A 149 -3.78 8.15 19.33
N LEU A 150 -3.36 9.05 18.45
CA LEU A 150 -1.97 9.18 18.03
C LEU A 150 -1.10 9.65 19.21
N LEU A 151 0.04 8.99 19.41
CA LEU A 151 1.04 9.29 20.44
C LEU A 151 2.03 10.39 20.02
#